data_AF-A0A0A3I4V5-F1
#
_entry.id   AF-A0A0A3I4V5-F1
#
_cell.length_a   1.000
_cell.length_b   1.000
_cell.length_c   1.000
_cell.angle_alpha   90.00
_cell.angle_beta   90.00
_cell.angle_gamma   90.00
#
_symmetry.space_group_name_H-M   'P 1'
#
loop_
_entity.id
_entity.type
_entity.pdbx_description
1 polymer ?
#
loop_
_entity_poly.entity_id
_entity_poly.type
_entity_poly.pdbx_seq_one_letter_code
_entity_poly.pdbx_strand_id
1 'polypeptide(L)'
;MGIQYCNECNKKLSWSSKVKSIWLGYKPIQCEGCKKEYRIEFKTRYKATLYMIIPLFIFAKILSSTFILPTIYFFGTVLLFGVSISFLMPFVVNYKSEHK
;
A
#
# COMPACT_ATOMS: atom_id res chain seq x y z
N MET A 1 0.76 -5.59 -12.35
CA MET A 1 0.09 -6.30 -11.22
C MET A 1 1.13 -7.08 -10.44
N GLY A 2 1.50 -6.67 -9.22
CA GLY A 2 2.50 -7.34 -8.38
C GLY A 2 1.90 -8.59 -7.71
N ILE A 3 1.70 -9.64 -8.50
CA ILE A 3 1.26 -10.94 -8.03
C ILE A 3 2.43 -11.55 -7.26
N GLN A 4 2.23 -11.86 -5.98
CA GLN A 4 3.25 -12.53 -5.17
C GLN A 4 2.85 -14.00 -5.05
N TYR A 5 3.83 -14.88 -5.18
CA TYR A 5 3.66 -16.32 -5.06
C TYR A 5 4.24 -16.79 -3.72
N CYS A 6 3.63 -17.80 -3.13
CA CYS A 6 4.17 -18.44 -1.93
C CYS A 6 5.43 -19.22 -2.31
N ASN A 7 6.54 -19.01 -1.59
CA ASN A 7 7.82 -19.68 -1.90
C ASN A 7 7.78 -21.20 -1.73
N GLU A 8 6.89 -21.74 -0.89
CA GLU A 8 6.82 -23.19 -0.63
C GLU A 8 5.82 -23.93 -1.51
N CYS A 9 4.58 -23.45 -1.63
CA CYS A 9 3.55 -24.14 -2.41
C CYS A 9 3.31 -23.53 -3.79
N ASN A 10 4.06 -22.50 -4.20
CA ASN A 10 3.86 -21.72 -5.42
C ASN A 10 2.42 -21.22 -5.65
N LYS A 11 1.58 -21.24 -4.60
CA LYS A 11 0.21 -20.75 -4.69
C LYS A 11 0.21 -19.23 -4.74
N LYS A 12 -0.60 -18.69 -5.64
CA LYS A 12 -0.80 -17.24 -5.81
C LYS A 12 -1.43 -16.65 -4.55
N LEU A 13 -0.79 -15.64 -3.95
CA LEU A 13 -1.41 -14.86 -2.88
C LEU A 13 -2.50 -13.95 -3.45
N SER A 14 -3.71 -14.05 -2.91
CA SER A 14 -4.84 -13.23 -3.33
C SER A 14 -4.59 -11.76 -2.99
N TRP A 15 -4.84 -10.88 -3.96
CA TRP A 15 -4.67 -9.44 -3.79
C TRP A 15 -5.59 -8.90 -2.68
N SER A 16 -6.82 -9.40 -2.58
CA SER A 16 -7.75 -9.05 -1.50
C SER A 16 -7.21 -9.37 -0.10
N SER A 17 -6.45 -10.45 0.07
CA SER A 17 -5.81 -10.77 1.37
C SER A 17 -4.71 -9.77 1.72
N LYS A 18 -3.95 -9.27 0.73
CA LYS A 18 -2.96 -8.21 0.94
C LYS A 18 -3.61 -6.90 1.36
N VAL A 19 -4.65 -6.49 0.65
CA VAL A 19 -5.39 -5.27 0.99
C VAL A 19 -5.97 -5.38 2.40
N LYS A 20 -6.61 -6.51 2.72
CA LYS A 20 -7.19 -6.76 4.04
C LYS A 20 -6.14 -6.78 5.15
N SER A 21 -4.97 -7.35 4.91
CA SER A 21 -3.83 -7.33 5.85
C SER A 21 -3.36 -5.91 6.15
N ILE A 22 -3.20 -5.09 5.13
CA ILE A 22 -2.78 -3.68 5.27
C ILE A 22 -3.84 -2.89 6.02
N TRP A 23 -5.12 -3.06 5.66
CA TRP A 23 -6.25 -2.36 6.28
C TRP A 23 -6.45 -2.77 7.75
N LEU A 24 -6.14 -4.02 8.10
CA LEU A 24 -6.15 -4.55 9.48
C LEU A 24 -4.85 -4.26 10.25
N GLY A 25 -4.04 -3.29 9.84
CA GLY A 25 -2.86 -2.86 10.58
C GLY A 25 -1.65 -3.78 10.39
N TYR A 26 -1.40 -4.25 9.17
CA TYR A 26 -0.27 -5.11 8.81
C TYR A 26 -0.31 -6.52 9.44
N LYS A 27 -1.51 -7.10 9.59
CA LYS A 27 -1.66 -8.49 10.09
C LYS A 27 -0.94 -9.49 9.18
N PRO A 28 -0.34 -10.57 9.73
CA PRO A 28 0.26 -11.62 8.92
C PRO A 28 -0.78 -12.22 7.97
N ILE A 29 -0.35 -12.52 6.75
CA ILE A 29 -1.17 -13.25 5.77
C ILE A 29 -0.86 -14.73 5.89
N GLN A 30 -1.88 -15.54 6.08
CA GLN A 30 -1.73 -16.99 6.05
C GLN A 30 -1.94 -17.51 4.63
N CYS A 31 -1.01 -18.32 4.13
CA CYS A 31 -1.19 -18.99 2.85
C CYS A 31 -2.22 -20.12 2.97
N GLU A 32 -3.23 -20.15 2.11
CA GLU A 32 -4.24 -21.23 2.11
C GLU A 32 -3.66 -22.61 1.77
N GLY A 33 -2.56 -22.68 1.01
CA GLY A 33 -1.97 -23.94 0.56
C GLY A 33 -1.07 -24.61 1.60
N CYS A 34 -0.15 -23.86 2.20
CA CYS A 34 0.82 -24.37 3.17
C CYS A 34 0.61 -23.89 4.60
N LYS A 35 -0.45 -23.11 4.87
CA LYS A 35 -0.76 -22.49 6.17
C LYS A 35 0.35 -21.62 6.78
N LYS A 36 1.42 -21.33 6.04
CA LYS A 36 2.56 -20.52 6.48
C LYS A 36 2.18 -19.05 6.58
N GLU A 37 2.68 -18.39 7.62
CA GLU A 37 2.46 -16.97 7.86
C GLU A 37 3.50 -16.11 7.15
N TYR A 38 3.01 -15.08 6.47
CA TYR A 38 3.81 -14.07 5.80
C TYR A 38 3.68 -12.74 6.54
N ARG A 39 4.81 -12.24 7.04
CA ARG A 39 4.87 -10.94 7.71
C ARG A 39 5.44 -9.87 6.78
N ILE A 40 5.05 -8.64 7.06
CA ILE A 40 5.46 -7.46 6.30
C ILE A 40 6.79 -6.97 6.85
N GLU A 41 7.79 -6.83 5.99
CA GLU A 41 9.10 -6.29 6.40
C GLU A 41 9.02 -4.81 6.80
N PHE A 42 9.72 -4.45 7.88
CA PHE A 42 9.88 -3.06 8.32
C PHE A 42 10.52 -2.16 7.25
N LYS A 43 11.47 -2.69 6.45
CA LYS A 43 12.08 -1.97 5.32
C LYS A 43 11.03 -1.49 4.30
N THR A 44 9.96 -2.26 4.15
CA THR A 44 8.90 -1.92 3.22
C THR A 44 7.92 -0.90 3.80
N ARG A 45 7.72 -0.91 5.13
CA ARG A 45 6.98 0.16 5.83
C ARG A 45 7.65 1.51 5.60
N TYR A 46 8.97 1.58 5.71
CA TYR A 46 9.72 2.82 5.43
C TYR A 46 9.49 3.33 4.00
N LYS A 47 9.61 2.46 2.98
CA LYS A 47 9.34 2.83 1.58
C LYS A 47 7.89 3.28 1.36
N ALA A 48 6.91 2.60 1.98
CA ALA A 48 5.50 2.98 1.89
C ALA A 48 5.22 4.34 2.55
N THR A 49 5.83 4.60 3.72
CA THR A 49 5.76 5.91 4.38
C THR A 49 6.38 7.01 3.52
N LEU A 50 7.55 6.76 2.95
CA LEU A 50 8.24 7.72 2.08
C LEU A 50 7.40 8.03 0.82
N TYR A 51 6.76 7.00 0.26
CA TYR A 51 5.83 7.14 -0.87
C TYR A 51 4.52 7.87 -0.51
N MET A 52 4.11 7.91 0.75
CA MET A 52 2.98 8.72 1.21
C MET A 52 3.36 10.18 1.51
N ILE A 53 4.56 10.40 2.05
CA ILE A 53 5.03 11.74 2.43
C ILE A 53 5.35 12.59 1.19
N ILE A 54 6.01 12.02 0.18
CA ILE A 54 6.35 12.74 -1.07
C ILE A 54 5.12 13.41 -1.73
N PRO A 55 4.03 12.69 -2.05
CA PRO A 55 2.85 13.30 -2.67
C PRO A 55 2.16 14.30 -1.76
N LEU A 56 2.21 14.14 -0.43
CA LEU A 56 1.69 15.14 0.51
C LEU A 56 2.46 16.47 0.44
N PHE A 57 3.79 16.41 0.34
CA PHE A 57 4.63 17.60 0.17
C PHE A 57 4.39 18.29 -1.18
N ILE A 58 4.25 17.52 -2.25
CA ILE A 58 3.91 18.05 -3.59
C ILE A 58 2.54 18.72 -3.53
N PHE A 59 1.56 18.07 -2.91
CA PHE A 59 0.22 18.62 -2.72
C PHE A 59 0.22 19.92 -1.91
N ALA A 60 0.97 19.98 -0.80
CA ALA A 60 1.10 21.19 0.01
C ALA A 60 1.70 22.36 -0.78
N LYS A 61 2.71 22.09 -1.62
CA LYS A 61 3.29 23.09 -2.52
C LYS A 61 2.31 23.58 -3.57
N ILE A 62 1.59 22.65 -4.21
CA ILE A 62 0.54 22.99 -5.18
C ILE A 62 -0.54 23.84 -4.51
N LEU A 63 -1.07 23.40 -3.36
CA LEU A 63 -2.08 24.13 -2.59
C LEU A 63 -1.66 25.55 -2.25
N SER A 64 -0.39 25.75 -1.85
CA SER A 64 0.13 27.10 -1.58
C SER A 64 0.15 28.00 -2.82
N SER A 65 0.29 27.42 -4.02
CA SER A 65 0.33 28.15 -5.29
C SER A 65 -1.05 28.34 -5.92
N THR A 66 -2.02 27.48 -5.61
CA THR A 66 -3.34 27.43 -6.28
C THR A 66 -4.49 27.97 -5.42
N PHE A 67 -4.21 28.77 -4.40
CA PHE A 67 -5.18 29.36 -3.45
C PHE A 67 -6.37 30.11 -4.12
N ILE A 68 -6.32 30.35 -5.43
CA ILE A 68 -7.34 31.05 -6.23
C ILE A 68 -8.24 30.07 -7.04
N LEU A 69 -7.91 28.78 -7.11
CA LEU A 69 -8.69 27.79 -7.87
C LEU A 69 -10.03 27.46 -7.18
N PRO A 70 -11.09 27.13 -7.96
CA PRO A 70 -12.40 26.79 -7.40
C PRO A 70 -12.31 25.57 -6.48
N THR A 71 -13.04 25.63 -5.36
CA THR A 71 -13.06 24.62 -4.28
C THR A 71 -13.27 23.19 -4.79
N ILE A 72 -14.00 23.02 -5.89
CA ILE A 72 -14.27 21.72 -6.53
C ILE A 72 -12.98 21.02 -7.02
N TYR A 73 -12.00 21.78 -7.51
CA TYR A 73 -10.73 21.23 -8.00
C TYR A 73 -9.87 20.71 -6.84
N PHE A 74 -9.92 21.40 -5.70
CA PHE A 74 -9.24 20.97 -4.48
C PHE A 74 -9.80 19.63 -3.98
N PHE A 75 -11.13 19.50 -3.88
CA PHE A 75 -11.74 18.24 -3.47
C PHE A 75 -11.46 17.10 -4.46
N GLY A 76 -11.51 17.38 -5.77
CA GLY A 76 -11.20 16.39 -6.80
C GLY A 76 -9.76 15.86 -6.72
N THR A 77 -8.78 16.76 -6.52
CA THR A 77 -7.37 16.36 -6.38
C THR A 77 -7.14 15.54 -5.12
N VAL A 78 -7.68 15.94 -3.96
CA VAL A 78 -7.55 15.16 -2.70
C VAL A 78 -8.13 13.76 -2.85
N LEU A 79 -9.32 13.63 -3.45
CA LEU A 79 -9.96 12.34 -3.71
C LEU A 79 -9.09 11.45 -4.62
N LEU A 80 -8.58 12.00 -5.72
CA LEU A 80 -7.71 11.27 -6.65
C LEU A 80 -6.40 10.81 -6.00
N PHE A 81 -5.78 11.67 -5.18
CA PHE A 81 -4.58 11.32 -4.43
C PHE A 81 -4.85 10.21 -3.40
N GLY A 82 -5.94 10.29 -2.65
CA GLY A 82 -6.32 9.28 -1.65
C GLY A 82 -6.61 7.90 -2.26
N VAL A 83 -7.32 7.86 -3.38
CA VAL A 83 -7.58 6.61 -4.12
C VAL A 83 -6.28 6.02 -4.68
N SER A 84 -5.42 6.88 -5.24
CA SER A 84 -4.12 6.46 -5.79
C SER A 84 -3.21 5.86 -4.71
N ILE A 85 -3.13 6.48 -3.53
CA ILE A 85 -2.33 5.98 -2.39
C ILE A 85 -2.84 4.61 -1.92
N SER A 86 -4.17 4.47 -1.77
CA SER A 86 -4.79 3.21 -1.35
C SER A 86 -4.51 2.07 -2.32
N PHE A 87 -4.42 2.38 -3.62
CA PHE A 87 -4.12 1.38 -4.66
C PHE A 87 -2.62 1.04 -4.74
N LEU A 88 -1.73 2.00 -4.45
CA LEU A 88 -0.28 1.83 -4.53
C LEU A 88 0.30 1.12 -3.30
N MET A 89 -0.28 1.31 -2.11
CA MET A 89 0.11 0.61 -0.87
C MET A 89 0.30 -0.91 -1.04
N PRO A 90 -0.69 -1.68 -1.53
CA PRO A 90 -0.56 -3.14 -1.69
C PRO A 90 0.47 -3.54 -2.74
N PHE A 91 0.97 -2.61 -3.54
CA PHE A 91 2.00 -2.84 -4.56
C PHE A 91 3.42 -2.66 -4.02
N VAL A 92 3.62 -1.71 -3.10
CA VAL A 92 4.93 -1.45 -2.49
C VAL A 92 5.26 -2.52 -1.44
N VAL A 93 4.24 -3.08 -0.78
CA VAL A 93 4.40 -4.05 0.31
C VAL A 93 4.88 -5.42 -0.18
N ASN A 94 6.09 -5.78 0.23
CA ASN A 94 6.69 -7.09 0.06
C ASN A 94 6.48 -7.90 1.34
N TYR A 95 6.07 -9.15 1.15
CA TYR A 95 5.80 -10.11 2.20
C TYR A 95 6.94 -11.13 2.20
N LYS A 96 7.57 -11.35 3.36
CA LYS A 96 8.52 -12.45 3.52
C LYS A 96 7.91 -13.52 4.40
N SER A 97 8.19 -14.78 4.05
CA SER A 97 7.84 -15.93 4.87
C SER A 97 8.65 -15.88 6.16
N GLU A 98 7.99 -15.95 7.31
CA GLU A 98 8.71 -16.17 8.57
C GLU A 98 9.18 -17.63 8.57
N HIS A 99 10.50 -17.84 8.57
CA HIS A 99 11.08 -19.12 8.90
C HIS A 99 11.07 -19.21 10.43
N LYS A 100 10.17 -20.02 10.98
CA LYS A 100 10.31 -20.55 12.32
C LYS A 100 10.48 -22.06 12.20
#